data_AF-A0A1T5LVH5-F1
#
_entry.id   AF-A0A1T5LVH5-F1
#
_cell.length_a   1.000
_cell.length_b   1.000
_cell.length_c   1.000
_cell.angle_alpha   90.00
_cell.angle_beta   90.00
_cell.angle_gamma   90.00
#
_symmetry.space_group_name_H-M   'P 1'
#
loop_
_entity.id
_entity.type
_entity.pdbx_description
1 polymer ?
#
loop_
_entity_poly.entity_id
_entity_poly.type
_entity_poly.pdbx_seq_one_letter_code
_entity_poly.pdbx_strand_id
1 'polypeptide(L)'
;MWARASAGIVAGFFLAAGVVGLIAWSWPGPWQSTLVASALAFFPAWMLAATSSFLFADGKRAWLWLGASAAASFALLWLLRSLQWVA
;
A
#
# COMPACT_ATOMS: atom_id res chain seq x y z
N MET A 1 9.47 6.18 19.71
CA MET A 1 9.98 6.28 18.32
C MET A 1 9.94 4.94 17.58
N TRP A 2 10.43 3.85 18.16
CA TRP A 2 10.40 2.49 17.57
C TRP A 2 9.01 1.98 17.15
N ALA A 3 7.95 2.29 17.90
CA ALA A 3 6.58 1.92 17.54
C ALA A 3 6.09 2.61 16.24
N ARG A 4 6.58 3.82 15.94
CA ARG A 4 6.25 4.55 14.69
C ARG A 4 7.07 4.01 13.52
N ALA A 5 8.37 3.79 13.74
CA ALA A 5 9.25 3.18 12.75
C ALA A 5 8.77 1.78 12.32
N SER A 6 8.38 0.93 13.28
CA SER A 6 7.81 -0.40 12.97
C SER A 6 6.48 -0.31 12.22
N ALA A 7 5.62 0.68 12.52
CA ALA A 7 4.39 0.92 11.75
C ALA A 7 4.72 1.30 10.30
N GLY A 8 5.66 2.22 10.09
CA GLY A 8 6.10 2.63 8.76
C GLY A 8 6.73 1.49 7.95
N ILE A 9 7.56 0.67 8.61
CA ILE A 9 8.22 -0.47 7.96
C ILE A 9 7.19 -1.56 7.62
N VAL A 10 6.42 -2.03 8.59
CA VAL A 10 5.51 -3.18 8.40
C VAL A 10 4.21 -2.74 7.73
N ALA A 11 3.43 -1.88 8.37
CA ALA A 11 2.14 -1.46 7.82
C ALA A 11 2.31 -0.62 6.55
N GLY A 12 3.35 0.23 6.49
CA GLY A 12 3.66 0.98 5.27
C GLY A 12 4.06 0.09 4.09
N PHE A 13 4.74 -1.05 4.33
CA PHE A 13 5.06 -2.01 3.27
C PHE A 13 3.78 -2.61 2.66
N PHE A 14 2.87 -3.05 3.50
CA PHE A 14 1.58 -3.60 3.06
C PHE A 14 0.72 -2.55 2.36
N LEU A 15 0.72 -1.30 2.86
CA LEU A 15 0.03 -0.19 2.22
C LEU A 15 0.59 0.06 0.81
N ALA A 16 1.91 0.17 0.66
CA ALA A 16 2.56 0.40 -0.62
C ALA A 16 2.27 -0.74 -1.61
N ALA A 17 2.34 -1.99 -1.16
CA ALA A 17 2.01 -3.16 -1.98
C ALA A 17 0.55 -3.12 -2.45
N GLY A 18 -0.39 -2.80 -1.55
CA GLY A 18 -1.81 -2.69 -1.86
C GLY A 18 -2.10 -1.56 -2.85
N VAL A 19 -1.54 -0.37 -2.63
CA VAL A 19 -1.73 0.80 -3.51
C VAL A 19 -1.12 0.55 -4.89
N VAL A 20 0.11 0.09 -4.96
CA VAL A 20 0.78 -0.20 -6.24
C VAL A 20 0.07 -1.33 -6.99
N GLY A 21 -0.40 -2.35 -6.27
CA GLY A 21 -1.24 -3.40 -6.84
C GLY A 21 -2.55 -2.84 -7.42
N LEU A 22 -3.26 -2.01 -6.68
CA LEU A 22 -4.49 -1.36 -7.17
C LEU A 22 -4.23 -0.60 -8.47
N ILE A 23 -3.16 0.19 -8.52
CA ILE A 23 -2.78 0.94 -9.72
C ILE A 23 -2.46 -0.02 -10.87
N ALA A 24 -1.64 -1.05 -10.63
CA ALA A 24 -1.21 -2.01 -11.64
C ALA A 24 -2.37 -2.72 -12.33
N TRP A 25 -3.37 -3.15 -11.53
CA TRP A 25 -4.53 -3.90 -12.00
C TRP A 25 -5.68 -3.01 -12.48
N SER A 26 -5.74 -1.74 -12.05
CA SER A 26 -6.72 -0.76 -12.56
C SER A 26 -6.31 -0.14 -13.91
N TRP A 27 -5.04 -0.27 -14.30
CA TRP A 27 -4.54 0.33 -15.52
C TRP A 27 -5.07 -0.42 -16.76
N PRO A 28 -5.68 0.28 -17.73
CA PRO A 28 -6.17 -0.35 -18.95
C PRO A 28 -4.98 -0.81 -19.81
N GLY A 29 -4.78 -2.12 -19.94
CA GLY A 29 -3.73 -2.71 -20.78
C GLY A 29 -3.21 -4.05 -20.26
N PRO A 30 -2.22 -4.66 -20.95
CA PRO A 30 -1.59 -5.91 -20.51
C PRO A 30 -0.88 -5.69 -19.17
N TRP A 31 -1.26 -6.46 -18.14
CA TRP A 31 -0.70 -6.35 -16.79
C TRP A 31 0.82 -6.57 -16.74
N GLN A 32 1.39 -7.31 -17.69
CA GLN A 32 2.84 -7.50 -17.79
C GLN A 32 3.60 -6.20 -18.04
N SER A 33 2.97 -5.24 -18.74
CA SER A 33 3.57 -3.93 -19.03
C SER A 33 3.66 -3.04 -17.79
N THR A 34 2.73 -3.22 -16.84
CA THR A 34 2.68 -2.42 -15.61
C THR A 34 3.53 -3.02 -14.49
N LEU A 35 3.85 -4.32 -14.51
CA LEU A 35 4.68 -4.99 -13.48
C LEU A 35 5.98 -4.23 -13.16
N VAL A 36 6.78 -3.88 -14.17
CA VAL A 36 8.08 -3.24 -13.97
C VAL A 36 7.89 -1.84 -13.39
N ALA A 37 6.96 -1.06 -13.93
CA ALA A 37 6.65 0.27 -13.42
C ALA A 37 6.13 0.21 -11.98
N SER A 38 5.28 -0.76 -11.66
CA SER A 38 4.78 -1.02 -10.31
C SER A 38 5.89 -1.42 -9.35
N ALA A 39 6.80 -2.32 -9.75
CA ALA A 39 7.95 -2.69 -8.93
C ALA A 39 8.87 -1.49 -8.65
N LEU A 40 9.07 -0.62 -9.65
CA LEU A 40 9.82 0.62 -9.47
C LEU A 40 9.09 1.63 -8.59
N ALA A 41 7.77 1.76 -8.73
CA ALA A 41 6.93 2.67 -7.92
C ALA A 41 6.73 2.20 -6.48
N PHE A 42 6.91 0.90 -6.21
CA PHE A 42 6.78 0.32 -4.88
C PHE A 42 7.76 0.94 -3.87
N PHE A 43 9.04 1.06 -4.22
CA PHE A 43 10.05 1.64 -3.33
C PHE A 43 9.75 3.09 -2.92
N PRO A 44 9.50 4.04 -3.83
CA PRO A 44 9.14 5.40 -3.45
C PRO A 44 7.79 5.46 -2.72
N ALA A 45 6.79 4.66 -3.11
CA ALA A 45 5.52 4.60 -2.39
C ALA A 45 5.72 4.11 -0.94
N TRP A 46 6.56 3.09 -0.74
CA TRP A 46 6.89 2.58 0.59
C TRP A 46 7.68 3.60 1.41
N MET A 47 8.64 4.31 0.82
CA MET A 47 9.36 5.38 1.53
C MET A 47 8.43 6.52 1.96
N LEU A 48 7.47 6.92 1.12
CA LEU A 48 6.44 7.90 1.48
C LEU A 48 5.55 7.39 2.63
N ALA A 49 5.12 6.13 2.57
CA ALA A 49 4.37 5.51 3.66
C ALA A 49 5.18 5.42 4.96
N ALA A 50 6.45 5.01 4.88
CA ALA A 50 7.35 4.89 6.03
C ALA A 50 7.66 6.26 6.66
N THR A 51 7.92 7.29 5.85
CA THR A 51 8.13 8.65 6.34
C THR A 51 6.84 9.26 6.92
N SER A 52 5.67 8.94 6.35
CA SER A 52 4.39 9.39 6.90
C SER A 52 4.10 8.85 8.31
N SER A 53 4.68 7.71 8.70
CA SER A 53 4.58 7.19 10.07
C SER A 53 5.15 8.18 11.10
N PHE A 54 6.06 9.07 10.68
CA PHE A 54 6.62 10.12 11.50
C PHE A 54 5.77 11.41 11.51
N LEU A 55 4.68 11.51 10.75
CA LEU A 55 3.73 12.63 10.89
C LEU A 55 2.83 12.47 12.12
N PHE A 56 2.62 11.23 12.60
CA PHE A 56 1.71 10.96 13.71
C PHE A 56 2.38 11.17 15.07
N ALA A 57 1.72 11.83 16.02
CA ALA A 57 2.27 12.01 17.37
C ALA A 57 2.55 10.67 18.08
N ASP A 58 1.64 9.69 17.95
CA ASP A 58 1.67 8.41 18.66
C ASP A 58 1.88 7.19 17.76
N GLY A 59 2.65 6.21 18.24
CA GLY A 59 2.86 4.93 17.53
C GLY A 59 1.59 4.11 17.34
N LYS A 60 0.64 4.17 18.29
CA LYS A 60 -0.66 3.50 18.16
C LYS A 60 -1.50 4.11 17.03
N ARG A 61 -1.52 5.44 16.91
CA ARG A 61 -2.21 6.13 15.82
C ARG A 61 -1.56 5.82 14.48
N ALA A 62 -0.22 5.80 14.40
CA ALA A 62 0.49 5.41 13.18
C ALA A 62 0.11 3.98 12.74
N TRP A 63 0.06 3.03 13.67
CA TRP A 63 -0.37 1.66 13.40
C TRP A 63 -1.83 1.57 12.96
N LEU A 64 -2.73 2.26 13.65
CA LEU A 64 -4.16 2.26 13.29
C LEU A 64 -4.38 2.85 11.90
N TRP A 65 -3.78 4.01 11.59
CA TRP A 65 -3.97 4.66 10.29
C TRP A 65 -3.29 3.89 9.15
N LEU A 66 -2.02 3.53 9.29
CA LEU A 66 -1.32 2.78 8.24
C LEU A 66 -1.89 1.37 8.08
N GLY A 67 -2.23 0.70 9.17
CA GLY A 67 -2.85 -0.61 9.17
C GLY A 67 -4.26 -0.59 8.58
N ALA A 68 -5.10 0.39 8.94
CA ALA A 68 -6.42 0.55 8.37
C ALA A 68 -6.36 0.86 6.87
N SER A 69 -5.46 1.76 6.45
CA SER A 69 -5.26 2.05 5.03
C SER A 69 -4.76 0.83 4.27
N ALA A 70 -3.82 0.06 4.83
CA ALA A 70 -3.34 -1.18 4.21
C ALA A 70 -4.48 -2.20 4.06
N ALA A 71 -5.24 -2.43 5.14
CA ALA A 71 -6.40 -3.31 5.12
C ALA A 71 -7.45 -2.84 4.09
N ALA A 72 -7.70 -1.54 3.99
CA ALA A 72 -8.59 -0.96 3.00
C ALA A 72 -8.09 -1.19 1.56
N SER A 73 -6.78 -1.05 1.29
CA SER A 73 -6.22 -1.35 -0.03
C SER A 73 -6.40 -2.82 -0.41
N PHE A 74 -6.16 -3.75 0.51
CA PHE A 74 -6.39 -5.17 0.28
C PHE A 74 -7.88 -5.51 0.14
N ALA A 75 -8.75 -4.86 0.93
CA ALA A 75 -10.20 -5.02 0.80
C ALA A 75 -10.70 -4.53 -0.57
N LEU A 76 -10.16 -3.43 -1.08
CA LEU A 76 -10.46 -2.94 -2.43
C LEU A 76 -9.97 -3.90 -3.51
N LEU A 77 -8.76 -4.44 -3.39
CA LEU A 77 -8.26 -5.47 -4.31
C LEU A 77 -9.15 -6.72 -4.29
N TRP A 78 -9.58 -7.15 -3.11
CA TRP A 78 -10.49 -8.27 -2.95
C TRP A 78 -11.86 -7.97 -3.58
N LEU A 79 -12.38 -6.75 -3.41
CA LEU A 79 -13.63 -6.31 -4.04
C LEU A 79 -13.51 -6.32 -5.56
N LEU A 80 -12.44 -5.74 -6.12
CA LEU A 80 -12.18 -5.73 -7.57
C LEU A 80 -12.07 -7.15 -8.14
N ARG A 81 -11.41 -8.05 -7.42
CA ARG A 81 -11.36 -9.48 -7.75
C ARG A 81 -12.75 -10.13 -7.70
N SER A 82 -13.55 -9.83 -6.67
CA SER A 82 -14.91 -10.36 -6.54
C SER A 82 -15.85 -9.87 -7.64
N LEU A 83 -15.63 -8.65 -8.13
CA LEU A 83 -16.37 -8.05 -9.24
C LEU A 83 -15.90 -8.57 -10.62
N GLN A 84 -14.90 -9.46 -10.66
CA GLN A 84 -14.29 -9.98 -11.91
C GLN A 84 -13.69 -8.88 -12.81
N TRP A 85 -13.41 -7.70 -12.24
CA TRP A 85 -12.72 -6.62 -12.96
C TRP A 85 -11.25 -6.94 -13.21
N VAL A 86 -10.72 -7.87 -12.42
CA VAL A 86 -9.31 -8.22 -12.31
C VAL A 86 -9.27 -9.74 -12.52
N ALA A 87 -9.08 -10.15 -13.77
CA ALA A 87 -9.08 -11.54 -14.23
C ALA A 87 -7.66 -12.11 -14.32
#